data_AF-Q9UWR3-F1
#
_entry.id   AF-Q9UWR3-F1
#
_cell.length_a   1.000
_cell.length_b   1.000
_cell.length_c   1.000
_cell.angle_alpha   90.00
_cell.angle_beta   90.00
_cell.angle_gamma   90.00
#
_symmetry.space_group_name_H-M   'P 1'
#
loop_
_entity.id
_entity.type
_entity.pdbx_description
1 polymer ?
#
loop_
_entity_poly.entity_id
_entity_poly.type
_entity_poly.pdbx_seq_one_letter_code
_entity_poly.pdbx_strand_id
1 'polypeptide(L)'
;MNDDVWWLLGVIAGDGYVGKYFVEISDMHKENLEVVADAIRKLGCKPVITKDARERRYRLWVNSKAFADLIKGLGFPIPKPPFNHVAYVQGLYDAEGHVEYWRPKRTVRINFANKNWDIIRLVIETLTSIGVQKPYVRYSSRSYRVQLYRKEDVTPSRRT
;
A
#
# COMPACT_ATOMS: atom_id res chain seq x y z
N MET A 1 7.52 6.09 16.54
CA MET A 1 7.52 6.50 15.11
C MET A 1 6.05 6.63 14.71
N ASN A 2 5.66 7.72 14.02
CA ASN A 2 4.26 8.03 13.68
C ASN A 2 3.68 6.96 12.70
N ASP A 3 2.39 6.63 12.84
CA ASP A 3 1.67 5.71 11.95
C ASP A 3 1.72 6.15 10.48
N ASP A 4 1.75 7.47 10.23
CA ASP A 4 1.95 8.05 8.90
C ASP A 4 3.22 7.53 8.20
N VAL A 5 4.29 7.24 8.96
CA VAL A 5 5.55 6.73 8.40
C VAL A 5 5.39 5.29 7.93
N TRP A 6 4.69 4.47 8.71
CA TRP A 6 4.45 3.07 8.36
C TRP A 6 3.47 2.94 7.20
N TRP A 7 2.42 3.75 7.20
CA TRP A 7 1.51 3.90 6.06
C TRP A 7 2.27 4.31 4.80
N LEU A 8 3.11 5.35 4.88
CA LEU A 8 3.92 5.79 3.74
C LEU A 8 4.85 4.69 3.23
N LEU A 9 5.49 3.94 4.13
CA LEU A 9 6.34 2.82 3.75
C LEU A 9 5.55 1.70 3.05
N GLY A 10 4.31 1.46 3.47
CA GLY A 10 3.37 0.56 2.79
C GLY A 10 3.05 1.01 1.37
N VAL A 11 2.75 2.31 1.18
CA VAL A 11 2.51 2.88 -0.16
C VAL A 11 3.75 2.73 -1.05
N ILE A 12 4.94 3.06 -0.53
CA ILE A 12 6.20 2.92 -1.27
C ILE A 12 6.48 1.44 -1.58
N ALA A 13 6.12 0.50 -0.71
CA ALA A 13 6.30 -0.93 -0.95
C ALA A 13 5.39 -1.49 -2.05
N GLY A 14 4.22 -0.88 -2.27
CA GLY A 14 3.32 -1.20 -3.38
C GLY A 14 3.79 -0.59 -4.70
N ASP A 15 3.74 0.73 -4.80
CA ASP A 15 3.92 1.46 -6.08
C ASP A 15 5.27 2.20 -6.20
N GLY A 16 6.11 2.10 -5.17
CA GLY A 16 7.34 2.86 -5.08
C GLY A 16 8.56 2.15 -5.66
N TYR A 17 9.50 2.98 -6.09
CA TYR A 17 10.87 2.59 -6.42
C TYR A 17 11.84 3.38 -5.55
N VAL A 18 12.72 2.66 -4.86
CA VAL A 18 13.72 3.25 -3.95
C VAL A 18 15.10 3.15 -4.59
N GLY A 19 15.55 4.24 -5.20
CA GLY A 19 16.88 4.38 -5.81
C GLY A 19 17.99 4.64 -4.78
N LYS A 20 19.20 4.94 -5.27
CA LYS A 20 20.34 5.31 -4.39
C LYS A 20 20.17 6.67 -3.72
N TYR A 21 19.58 7.62 -4.44
CA TYR A 21 19.48 9.03 -4.02
C TYR A 21 18.06 9.58 -4.08
N PHE A 22 17.09 8.75 -4.46
CA PHE A 22 15.72 9.20 -4.65
C PHE A 22 14.72 8.09 -4.33
N VAL A 23 13.49 8.52 -4.08
CA VAL A 23 12.31 7.67 -4.04
C VAL A 23 11.34 8.18 -5.10
N GLU A 24 10.78 7.27 -5.89
CA GLU A 24 9.77 7.53 -6.91
C GLU A 24 8.50 6.73 -6.56
N ILE A 25 7.32 7.31 -6.74
CA ILE A 25 6.02 6.62 -6.64
C ILE A 25 5.20 7.03 -7.86
N SER A 26 4.52 6.08 -8.50
CA SER A 26 3.76 6.35 -9.72
C SER A 26 2.28 5.99 -9.56
N ASP A 27 1.38 6.83 -10.03
CA ASP A 27 -0.07 6.58 -10.03
C ASP A 27 -0.73 7.21 -11.28
N MET A 28 -1.84 6.64 -11.73
CA MET A 28 -2.68 7.21 -12.78
C MET A 28 -3.40 8.49 -12.33
N HIS A 29 -3.69 8.61 -11.04
CA HIS A 29 -4.42 9.71 -10.42
C HIS A 29 -3.48 10.61 -9.63
N LYS A 30 -3.50 11.90 -9.95
CA LYS A 30 -2.60 12.90 -9.33
C LYS A 30 -2.94 13.10 -7.86
N GLU A 31 -4.22 13.02 -7.54
CA GLU A 31 -4.81 13.26 -6.23
C GLU A 31 -4.28 12.26 -5.19
N ASN A 32 -4.11 10.99 -5.57
CA ASN A 32 -3.50 9.97 -4.73
C ASN A 32 -2.05 10.36 -4.35
N LEU A 33 -1.27 10.82 -5.33
CA LEU A 33 0.10 11.28 -5.09
C LEU A 33 0.16 12.55 -4.23
N GLU A 34 -0.85 13.40 -4.25
CA GLU A 34 -0.90 14.60 -3.40
C GLU A 34 -1.03 14.23 -1.92
N VAL A 35 -1.83 13.21 -1.57
CA VAL A 35 -1.92 12.67 -0.21
C VAL A 35 -0.56 12.15 0.26
N VAL A 36 0.12 11.39 -0.61
CA VAL A 36 1.46 10.86 -0.32
C VAL A 36 2.49 11.98 -0.19
N ALA A 37 2.41 13.01 -1.03
CA ALA A 37 3.27 14.19 -0.96
C ALA A 37 3.11 14.92 0.37
N ASP A 38 1.87 15.06 0.88
CA ASP A 38 1.64 15.69 2.18
C ASP A 38 2.26 14.91 3.33
N ALA A 39 2.17 13.57 3.32
CA ALA A 39 2.86 12.73 4.30
C ALA A 39 4.39 12.94 4.24
N ILE A 40 4.97 13.00 3.04
CA ILE A 40 6.41 13.23 2.84
C ILE A 40 6.82 14.65 3.29
N ARG A 41 5.98 15.67 3.07
CA ARG A 41 6.23 17.05 3.54
C ARG A 41 6.26 17.15 5.05
N LYS A 42 5.38 16.43 5.75
CA LYS A 42 5.40 16.34 7.23
C LYS A 42 6.71 15.75 7.77
N LEU A 43 7.43 14.97 6.97
CA LEU A 43 8.77 14.46 7.28
C LEU A 43 9.90 15.44 6.90
N GLY A 44 9.57 16.68 6.52
CA GLY A 44 10.54 17.71 6.16
C GLY A 44 11.15 17.55 4.76
N CYS A 45 10.62 16.64 3.94
CA CYS A 45 11.10 16.42 2.57
C CYS A 45 10.31 17.26 1.55
N LYS A 46 10.90 17.48 0.37
CA LYS A 46 10.30 18.26 -0.72
C LYS A 46 9.92 17.34 -1.89
N PRO A 47 8.71 16.75 -1.89
CA PRO A 47 8.25 15.93 -2.99
C PRO A 47 7.87 16.80 -4.20
N VAL A 48 8.12 16.28 -5.40
CA VAL A 48 7.76 16.92 -6.67
C VAL A 48 6.91 15.95 -7.48
N ILE A 49 5.71 16.39 -7.88
CA ILE A 49 4.84 15.61 -8.76
C ILE A 49 5.01 16.11 -10.19
N THR A 50 5.32 15.20 -11.11
CA THR A 50 5.41 15.45 -12.55
C THR A 50 4.46 14.54 -13.31
N LYS A 51 4.05 14.95 -14.52
CA LYS A 51 3.23 14.12 -15.41
C LYS A 51 4.12 13.48 -16.47
N ASP A 52 4.07 12.17 -16.59
CA ASP A 52 4.66 11.45 -17.71
C ASP A 52 3.63 11.33 -18.84
N ALA A 53 3.79 12.17 -19.87
CA ALA A 53 2.87 12.20 -21.00
C ALA A 53 2.89 10.91 -21.83
N ARG A 54 4.00 10.16 -21.84
CA ARG A 54 4.15 8.94 -22.65
C ARG A 54 3.43 7.77 -22.00
N GLU A 55 3.53 7.67 -20.68
CA GLU A 55 2.96 6.57 -19.91
C GLU A 55 1.58 6.90 -19.32
N ARG A 56 1.06 8.12 -19.57
CA ARG A 56 -0.24 8.60 -19.11
C ARG A 56 -0.42 8.50 -17.59
N ARG A 57 0.65 8.64 -16.83
CA ARG A 57 0.68 8.56 -15.36
C ARG A 57 1.39 9.75 -14.74
N TYR A 58 1.20 9.94 -13.45
CA TYR A 58 1.94 10.91 -12.65
C TYR A 58 3.04 10.20 -11.87
N ARG A 59 4.12 10.92 -11.59
CA ARG A 59 5.26 10.44 -10.80
C ARG A 59 5.53 11.43 -9.68
N LEU A 60 5.60 10.95 -8.46
CA LEU A 60 6.07 11.68 -7.30
C LEU A 60 7.53 11.34 -7.06
N TRP A 61 8.37 12.36 -6.99
CA TRP A 61 9.81 12.25 -6.78
C TRP A 61 10.22 12.88 -5.47
N VAL A 62 11.10 12.20 -4.74
CA VAL A 62 11.84 12.77 -3.61
C VAL A 62 13.33 12.59 -3.88
N ASN A 63 13.98 13.62 -4.41
CA ASN A 63 15.42 13.60 -4.67
C ASN A 63 16.22 13.93 -3.39
N SER A 64 16.27 12.98 -2.47
CA SER A 64 16.99 13.09 -1.20
C SER A 64 17.62 11.76 -0.82
N LYS A 65 18.96 11.75 -0.75
CA LYS A 65 19.73 10.60 -0.26
C LYS A 65 19.31 10.21 1.16
N ALA A 66 19.14 11.20 2.05
CA ALA A 66 18.76 10.95 3.43
C ALA A 66 17.39 10.27 3.54
N PHE A 67 16.44 10.66 2.67
CA PHE A 67 15.13 10.01 2.62
C PHE A 67 15.22 8.57 2.06
N ALA A 68 15.96 8.36 0.97
CA ALA A 68 16.16 7.02 0.43
C ALA A 68 16.87 6.07 1.43
N ASP A 69 17.88 6.57 2.14
CA ASP A 69 18.58 5.82 3.19
C ASP A 69 17.68 5.52 4.38
N LEU A 70 16.82 6.47 4.79
CA LEU A 70 15.80 6.24 5.82
C LEU A 70 14.88 5.07 5.43
N ILE A 71 14.28 5.11 4.23
CA ILE A 71 13.37 4.07 3.75
C ILE A 71 14.05 2.69 3.71
N LYS A 72 15.30 2.61 3.24
CA LYS A 72 16.08 1.35 3.29
C LYS A 72 16.40 0.91 4.71
N GLY A 73 16.76 1.84 5.58
CA GLY A 73 17.05 1.60 6.99
C GLY A 73 15.86 0.99 7.73
N LEU A 74 14.64 1.41 7.39
CA LEU A 74 13.39 0.88 7.93
C LEU A 74 13.10 -0.57 7.47
N GLY A 75 13.77 -1.05 6.42
CA GLY A 75 13.66 -2.44 5.94
C GLY A 75 12.98 -2.62 4.59
N PHE A 76 12.80 -1.56 3.79
CA PHE A 76 12.13 -1.66 2.49
C PHE A 76 12.53 -2.91 1.66
N PRO A 77 11.56 -3.69 1.10
CA PRO A 77 10.12 -3.41 1.11
C PRO A 77 9.39 -3.85 2.38
N ILE A 78 9.93 -4.77 3.19
CA ILE A 78 9.24 -5.30 4.39
C ILE A 78 9.91 -4.77 5.66
N PRO A 79 9.23 -3.95 6.48
CA PRO A 79 9.85 -3.29 7.62
C PRO A 79 10.44 -4.25 8.65
N LYS A 80 11.51 -3.83 9.32
CA LYS A 80 12.09 -4.59 10.44
C LYS A 80 11.25 -4.38 11.72
N PRO A 81 10.93 -5.44 12.48
CA PRO A 81 10.26 -5.27 13.78
C PRO A 81 11.08 -4.44 14.78
N PRO A 82 10.41 -3.70 15.69
CA PRO A 82 8.97 -3.49 15.78
C PRO A 82 8.45 -2.41 14.80
N PHE A 83 7.28 -2.61 14.21
CA PHE A 83 6.58 -1.60 13.40
C PHE A 83 5.05 -1.74 13.52
N ASN A 84 4.30 -0.73 13.08
CA ASN A 84 2.83 -0.81 13.04
C ASN A 84 2.38 -1.54 11.78
N HIS A 85 2.05 -2.83 11.92
CA HIS A 85 1.63 -3.68 10.79
C HIS A 85 0.33 -3.19 10.13
N VAL A 86 -0.62 -2.68 10.93
CA VAL A 86 -1.92 -2.22 10.43
C VAL A 86 -1.75 -1.00 9.52
N ALA A 87 -1.00 0.00 9.97
CA ALA A 87 -0.71 1.19 9.17
C ALA A 87 0.04 0.84 7.88
N TYR A 88 1.04 -0.05 7.97
CA TYR A 88 1.79 -0.52 6.79
C TYR A 88 0.90 -1.26 5.78
N VAL A 89 0.05 -2.18 6.24
CA VAL A 89 -0.89 -2.91 5.37
C VAL A 89 -1.95 -1.98 4.79
N GLN A 90 -2.40 -0.97 5.52
CA GLN A 90 -3.27 0.07 4.98
C GLN A 90 -2.59 0.78 3.79
N GLY A 91 -1.32 1.18 3.92
CA GLY A 91 -0.58 1.80 2.82
C GLY A 91 -0.44 0.88 1.60
N LEU A 92 -0.24 -0.43 1.80
CA LEU A 92 -0.23 -1.40 0.71
C LEU A 92 -1.58 -1.50 -0.02
N TYR A 93 -2.70 -1.47 0.72
CA TYR A 93 -4.04 -1.47 0.13
C TYR A 93 -4.36 -0.16 -0.58
N ASP A 94 -3.88 0.98 -0.09
CA ASP A 94 -4.07 2.26 -0.76
C ASP A 94 -3.28 2.34 -2.07
N ALA A 95 -2.16 1.62 -2.18
CA ALA A 95 -1.35 1.50 -3.40
C ALA A 95 -1.91 0.46 -4.40
N GLU A 96 -1.95 -0.81 -4.00
CA GLU A 96 -2.28 -1.92 -4.92
C GLU A 96 -3.69 -2.51 -4.71
N GLY A 97 -4.40 -2.04 -3.69
CA GLY A 97 -5.73 -2.53 -3.34
C GLY A 97 -6.80 -1.99 -4.28
N HIS A 98 -7.84 -2.80 -4.52
CA HIS A 98 -9.00 -2.37 -5.28
C HIS A 98 -10.29 -3.01 -4.76
N VAL A 99 -11.37 -2.25 -4.85
CA VAL A 99 -12.71 -2.67 -4.47
C VAL A 99 -13.51 -2.96 -5.73
N GLU A 100 -14.02 -4.18 -5.84
CA GLU A 100 -14.84 -4.62 -6.97
C GLU A 100 -16.26 -4.91 -6.50
N TYR A 101 -17.25 -4.45 -7.27
CA TYR A 101 -18.63 -4.89 -7.09
C TYR A 101 -18.90 -6.12 -7.95
N TRP A 102 -18.97 -7.30 -7.31
CA TRP A 102 -19.22 -8.55 -8.03
C TRP A 102 -20.72 -8.71 -8.32
N ARG A 103 -21.12 -8.21 -9.50
CA ARG A 103 -22.52 -8.17 -9.97
C ARG A 103 -23.30 -9.49 -9.83
N PRO A 104 -22.76 -10.67 -10.18
CA PRO A 104 -23.51 -11.92 -10.11
C PRO A 104 -24.05 -12.26 -8.72
N LYS A 105 -23.38 -11.82 -7.65
CA LYS A 105 -23.82 -12.06 -6.26
C LYS A 105 -24.11 -10.78 -5.46
N ARG A 106 -24.03 -9.61 -6.11
CA ARG A 106 -24.19 -8.29 -5.46
C ARG A 106 -23.31 -8.11 -4.22
N THR A 107 -22.11 -8.70 -4.23
CA THR A 107 -21.16 -8.64 -3.11
C THR A 107 -20.02 -7.70 -3.44
N VAL A 108 -19.58 -6.92 -2.45
CA VAL A 108 -18.33 -6.16 -2.53
C VAL A 108 -17.16 -7.11 -2.28
N ARG A 109 -16.12 -6.99 -3.09
CA ARG A 109 -14.87 -7.72 -2.94
C ARG A 109 -13.71 -6.73 -2.82
N ILE A 110 -12.93 -6.83 -1.74
CA ILE A 110 -11.68 -6.11 -1.59
C ILE A 110 -10.56 -7.05 -2.03
N ASN A 111 -9.71 -6.59 -2.94
CA ASN A 111 -8.61 -7.38 -3.47
C ASN A 111 -7.29 -6.66 -3.21
N PHE A 112 -6.26 -7.41 -2.90
CA PHE A 112 -4.87 -6.98 -2.90
C PHE A 112 -4.05 -8.04 -3.64
N ALA A 113 -3.06 -7.62 -4.43
CA ALA A 113 -2.27 -8.52 -5.24
C ALA A 113 -0.81 -8.11 -5.27
N ASN A 114 0.10 -9.03 -4.93
CA ASN A 114 1.53 -8.76 -4.95
C ASN A 114 2.31 -9.99 -5.43
N LYS A 115 3.47 -9.78 -6.03
CA LYS A 115 4.35 -10.87 -6.50
C LYS A 115 5.16 -11.49 -5.36
N ASN A 116 5.42 -10.72 -4.30
CA ASN A 116 6.20 -11.16 -3.16
C ASN A 116 5.29 -11.89 -2.15
N TRP A 117 5.57 -13.18 -1.91
CA TRP A 117 4.82 -13.99 -0.96
C TRP A 117 4.95 -13.51 0.49
N ASP A 118 6.10 -12.97 0.89
CA ASP A 118 6.29 -12.50 2.27
C ASP A 118 5.42 -11.28 2.59
N ILE A 119 5.19 -10.39 1.61
CA ILE A 119 4.22 -9.29 1.73
C ILE A 119 2.82 -9.86 1.92
N ILE A 120 2.46 -10.88 1.15
CA ILE A 120 1.13 -11.51 1.20
C ILE A 120 0.91 -12.20 2.54
N ARG A 121 1.92 -12.92 3.05
CA ARG A 121 1.86 -13.52 4.39
C ARG A 121 1.65 -12.46 5.46
N LEU A 122 2.41 -11.36 5.43
CA LEU A 122 2.25 -10.25 6.37
C LEU A 122 0.84 -9.63 6.30
N VAL A 123 0.29 -9.45 5.11
CA VAL A 123 -1.09 -8.97 4.92
C VAL A 123 -2.09 -9.94 5.56
N ILE A 124 -1.98 -11.25 5.31
CA ILE A 124 -2.87 -12.26 5.89
C ILE A 124 -2.81 -12.26 7.42
N GLU A 125 -1.60 -12.24 7.99
CA GLU A 125 -1.38 -12.20 9.44
C GLU A 125 -1.99 -10.95 10.06
N THR A 126 -1.80 -9.79 9.42
CA THR A 126 -2.35 -8.51 9.87
C THR A 126 -3.88 -8.47 9.78
N LEU A 127 -4.45 -8.98 8.69
CA LEU A 127 -5.90 -9.08 8.54
C LEU A 127 -6.51 -10.01 9.61
N THR A 128 -5.85 -11.13 9.87
CA THR A 128 -6.28 -12.10 10.90
C THR A 128 -6.23 -11.47 12.30
N SER A 129 -5.18 -10.69 12.60
CA SER A 129 -5.04 -10.03 13.90
C SER A 129 -6.11 -8.96 14.18
N ILE A 130 -6.66 -8.34 13.13
CA ILE A 130 -7.79 -7.39 13.25
C ILE A 130 -9.17 -8.05 13.12
N GLY A 131 -9.24 -9.39 13.10
CA GLY A 131 -10.49 -10.16 13.15
C GLY A 131 -11.00 -10.71 11.82
N VAL A 132 -10.28 -10.53 10.71
CA VAL A 132 -10.64 -11.14 9.42
C VAL A 132 -10.25 -12.62 9.45
N GLN A 133 -11.22 -13.48 9.75
CA GLN A 133 -10.94 -14.88 10.08
C GLN A 133 -10.41 -15.73 8.91
N LYS A 134 -10.81 -15.46 7.67
CA LYS A 134 -10.46 -16.30 6.51
C LYS A 134 -10.25 -15.48 5.22
N PRO A 135 -9.17 -14.70 5.10
CA PRO A 135 -8.80 -14.07 3.84
C PRO A 135 -8.60 -15.15 2.78
N TYR A 136 -9.27 -15.02 1.62
CA TYR A 136 -9.10 -16.00 0.55
C TYR A 136 -7.83 -15.68 -0.24
N VAL A 137 -6.95 -16.67 -0.38
CA VAL A 137 -5.67 -16.52 -1.06
C VAL A 137 -5.65 -17.39 -2.30
N ARG A 138 -5.23 -16.82 -3.43
CA ARG A 138 -5.00 -17.58 -4.66
C ARG A 138 -3.79 -17.05 -5.42
N TYR A 139 -3.17 -17.90 -6.23
CA TYR A 139 -2.13 -17.50 -7.17
C TYR A 139 -2.71 -17.44 -8.58
N SER A 140 -2.56 -16.30 -9.27
CA SER A 140 -3.05 -16.11 -10.64
C SER A 140 -2.32 -14.97 -11.33
N SER A 141 -2.14 -15.03 -12.65
CA SER A 141 -1.48 -13.96 -13.42
C SER A 141 -0.08 -13.60 -12.90
N ARG A 142 0.68 -14.60 -12.43
CA ARG A 142 2.02 -14.45 -11.85
C ARG A 142 2.08 -13.61 -10.56
N SER A 143 0.96 -13.46 -9.84
CA SER A 143 0.91 -12.81 -8.53
C SER A 143 0.04 -13.60 -7.55
N TYR A 144 0.32 -13.44 -6.27
CA TYR A 144 -0.58 -13.88 -5.21
C TYR A 144 -1.65 -12.82 -5.00
N ARG A 145 -2.85 -13.24 -4.63
CA ARG A 145 -4.00 -12.36 -4.40
C ARG A 145 -4.67 -12.72 -3.10
N VAL A 146 -4.89 -11.70 -2.27
CA VAL A 146 -5.75 -11.77 -1.08
C VAL A 146 -7.09 -11.15 -1.43
N GLN A 147 -8.18 -11.88 -1.18
CA GLN A 147 -9.54 -11.42 -1.48
C GLN A 147 -10.41 -11.51 -0.23
N LEU A 148 -11.11 -10.43 0.05
CA LEU A 148 -12.12 -10.33 1.11
C LEU A 148 -13.47 -10.18 0.42
N TYR A 149 -14.41 -11.07 0.72
CA TYR A 149 -15.75 -11.04 0.10
C TYR A 149 -16.88 -11.46 1.05
N ARG A 150 -16.56 -11.86 2.28
CA ARG A 150 -17.61 -12.14 3.28
C ARG A 150 -18.20 -10.82 3.72
N LYS A 151 -19.53 -10.78 3.85
CA LYS A 151 -20.25 -9.57 4.26
C LYS A 151 -19.71 -9.02 5.59
N GLU A 152 -19.45 -9.90 6.56
CA GLU A 152 -18.86 -9.55 7.86
C GLU A 152 -17.46 -8.93 7.79
N ASP A 153 -16.67 -9.24 6.76
CA ASP A 153 -15.31 -8.71 6.58
C ASP A 153 -15.27 -7.41 5.77
N VAL A 154 -16.35 -7.08 5.04
CA VAL A 154 -16.37 -6.03 4.01
C VAL A 154 -17.37 -4.92 4.32
N THR A 155 -18.42 -5.22 5.08
CA THR A 155 -19.39 -4.22 5.55
C THR A 155 -19.17 -3.94 7.04
N PRO A 156 -19.16 -2.67 7.46
CA PRO A 156 -19.18 -2.34 8.88
C PRO A 156 -20.38 -3.04 9.53
N SER A 157 -20.14 -3.80 10.60
CA SER A 157 -21.23 -4.29 11.43
C SER A 157 -22.06 -3.09 11.88
N ARG A 158 -23.36 -3.08 11.57
CA ARG A 158 -24.29 -2.13 12.19
C ARG A 158 -24.18 -2.36 13.69
N ARG A 159 -23.53 -1.44 14.41
CA ARG A 159 -23.65 -1.38 15.87
C ARG A 159 -25.12 -1.09 16.15
N THR A 160 -25.87 -2.13 16.49
CA THR A 160 -27.16 -2.03 17.19
C THR A 160 -26.90 -1.71 18.64
#